data_AF-A0A6A5KK08-F1
#
_entry.id   AF-A0A6A5KK08-F1
#
_cell.length_a   1.000
_cell.length_b   1.000
_cell.length_c   1.000
_cell.angle_alpha   90.00
_cell.angle_beta   90.00
_cell.angle_gamma   90.00
#
_symmetry.space_group_name_H-M   'P 1'
#
loop_
_entity.id
_entity.type
_entity.pdbx_description
1 polymer ?
#
loop_
_entity_poly.entity_id
_entity_poly.type
_entity_poly.pdbx_seq_one_letter_code
_entity_poly.pdbx_strand_id
1 'polypeptide(L)' 'MSSQTNKSSITSTDAAAKDAGFENFKDFLEAYGLRLHRHEDVEEEKAILRGMGYGV' A
#
# COMPACT_ATOMS: atom_id res chain seq x y z
N MET A 1 5.70 -20.82 10.00
CA MET A 1 5.75 -20.09 8.71
C MET A 1 5.73 -18.61 9.03
N SER A 2 6.86 -17.94 8.90
CA SER A 2 6.96 -16.49 9.08
C SER A 2 7.93 -15.99 8.01
N SER A 3 7.47 -16.01 6.76
CA SER A 3 8.15 -15.27 5.71
C SER A 3 7.99 -13.80 6.06
N GLN A 4 8.96 -13.26 6.80
CA GLN A 4 9.22 -11.83 6.86
C GLN A 4 9.61 -11.42 5.44
N THR A 5 8.60 -11.21 4.60
CA THR A 5 8.75 -10.50 3.35
C THR A 5 9.30 -9.13 3.75
N ASN A 6 10.54 -8.86 3.38
CA ASN A 6 11.13 -7.56 3.64
C ASN A 6 10.22 -6.52 2.98
N LYS A 7 9.58 -5.64 3.76
CA LYS A 7 8.64 -4.65 3.25
C LYS A 7 9.25 -3.82 2.12
N SER A 8 10.54 -3.54 2.22
CA SER A 8 11.36 -2.88 1.20
C SER A 8 11.50 -3.64 -0.12
N SER A 9 11.26 -4.95 -0.14
CA SER A 9 11.24 -5.76 -1.38
C SER A 9 9.89 -5.69 -2.11
N ILE A 10 8.86 -5.17 -1.46
CA ILE A 10 7.55 -4.98 -2.05
C ILE A 10 7.52 -3.62 -2.76
N THR A 11 7.59 -3.66 -4.08
CA THR A 11 7.58 -2.48 -4.96
C THR A 11 6.22 -2.24 -5.63
N SER A 12 5.29 -3.18 -5.47
CA SER A 12 3.92 -3.06 -5.98
C SER A 12 2.99 -2.60 -4.86
N THR A 13 2.24 -1.53 -5.10
CA THR A 13 1.26 -1.01 -4.15
C THR A 13 0.19 -2.02 -3.76
N ASP A 14 -0.27 -2.85 -4.70
CA ASP A 14 -1.25 -3.92 -4.44
C ASP A 14 -0.68 -5.00 -3.51
N ALA A 15 0.59 -5.34 -3.66
CA ALA A 15 1.27 -6.28 -2.78
C ALA A 15 1.54 -5.68 -1.39
N ALA A 16 1.80 -4.38 -1.32
CA ALA A 16 1.98 -3.67 -0.05
C ALA A 16 0.66 -3.54 0.71
N ALA A 17 -0.46 -3.28 0.01
CA ALA A 17 -1.81 -3.29 0.57
C ALA A 17 -2.18 -4.68 1.12
N LYS A 18 -1.86 -5.76 0.38
CA LYS A 18 -2.03 -7.14 0.84
C LYS A 18 -1.19 -7.48 2.07
N ASP A 19 0.06 -7.04 2.10
CA ASP A 19 0.94 -7.20 3.27
C ASP A 19 0.43 -6.39 4.48
N ALA A 20 -0.19 -5.23 4.24
CA ALA A 20 -0.86 -4.42 5.25
C ALA A 20 -2.21 -5.00 5.72
N GLY A 21 -2.70 -6.08 5.09
CA GLY A 21 -3.92 -6.80 5.48
C GLY A 21 -5.19 -6.44 4.70
N PHE A 22 -5.07 -5.73 3.58
CA PHE A 22 -6.18 -5.34 2.70
C PHE A 22 -6.28 -6.30 1.50
N GLU A 23 -7.47 -6.53 0.96
CA GLU A 23 -7.62 -7.44 -0.20
C GLU A 23 -6.94 -6.88 -1.46
N ASN A 24 -6.92 -5.56 -1.62
CA ASN A 24 -6.42 -4.87 -2.78
C ASN A 24 -6.12 -3.40 -2.44
N PHE A 25 -5.39 -2.73 -3.33
CA PHE A 25 -5.01 -1.31 -3.14
C PHE A 25 -6.21 -0.37 -2.97
N LYS A 26 -7.35 -0.72 -3.58
CA LYS A 26 -8.57 0.09 -3.48
C LYS A 26 -9.19 0.07 -2.09
N ASP A 27 -9.23 -1.09 -1.44
CA ASP A 27 -9.73 -1.19 -0.07
C ASP A 27 -8.81 -0.47 0.92
N PHE A 28 -7.50 -0.44 0.64
CA PHE A 28 -6.54 0.37 1.38
C PHE A 28 -6.88 1.87 1.24
N LEU A 29 -7.11 2.36 0.01
CA LEU A 29 -7.50 3.76 -0.24
C LEU A 29 -8.78 4.11 0.49
N GLU A 30 -9.79 3.25 0.35
CA GLU A 30 -11.10 3.48 0.94
C GLU A 30 -11.05 3.48 2.47
N ALA A 31 -10.20 2.65 3.08
CA ALA A 31 -9.96 2.65 4.52
C ALA A 31 -9.26 3.92 5.03
N TYR A 32 -8.40 4.53 4.22
CA TYR A 32 -7.78 5.83 4.51
C TYR A 32 -8.65 7.03 4.10
N GLY A 33 -9.83 6.78 3.53
CA GLY A 33 -10.77 7.82 3.09
C GLY A 33 -10.37 8.50 1.77
N LEU A 34 -9.38 7.96 1.08
CA LEU A 34 -8.90 8.42 -0.22
C LEU A 34 -9.78 7.80 -1.32
N ARG A 35 -10.16 8.60 -2.32
CA ARG A 35 -10.97 8.13 -3.44
C ARG A 35 -10.05 7.90 -4.63
N LEU A 36 -9.91 6.64 -5.04
CA LEU A 36 -9.09 6.14 -6.15
C LEU A 36 -9.24 6.89 -7.51
N HIS A 37 -10.19 7.81 -7.63
CA HIS A 37 -10.48 8.54 -8.85
C HIS A 37 -9.47 9.66 -9.18
N ARG A 38 -8.66 10.10 -8.21
CA ARG A 38 -7.60 11.08 -8.44
C ARG A 38 -6.23 10.42 -8.40
N HIS A 39 -5.38 10.79 -9.36
CA HIS A 39 -4.00 10.31 -9.40
C HIS A 39 -3.19 10.77 -8.18
N GLU A 40 -3.60 11.91 -7.61
CA GLU A 40 -3.08 12.56 -6.40
C GLU A 40 -3.20 11.63 -5.17
N ASP A 41 -4.39 11.03 -4.98
CA ASP A 41 -4.69 10.11 -3.89
C ASP A 41 -3.80 8.85 -3.93
N VAL A 42 -3.46 8.39 -5.13
CA VAL A 42 -2.53 7.25 -5.34
C VAL A 42 -1.10 7.60 -4.93
N GLU A 43 -0.68 8.85 -5.11
CA GLU A 43 0.65 9.31 -4.70
C GLU A 43 0.75 9.51 -3.18
N GLU A 44 -0.29 10.08 -2.56
CA GLU A 44 -0.36 10.19 -1.09
C GLU A 44 -0.26 8.82 -0.44
N GLU A 45 -0.97 7.84 -0.98
CA GLU A 45 -0.97 6.52 -0.41
C GLU A 45 0.35 5.75 -0.61
N LYS A 46 1.00 5.93 -1.77
CA LYS A 46 2.39 5.47 -1.95
C LYS A 46 3.32 6.08 -0.91
N ALA A 47 3.12 7.35 -0.56
CA ALA A 47 3.89 8.00 0.49
C ALA A 47 3.63 7.38 1.88
N ILE A 48 2.37 7.02 2.20
CA ILE A 48 2.03 6.29 3.43
C ILE A 48 2.74 4.92 3.46
N LEU A 49 2.64 4.15 2.38
CA LEU A 49 3.30 2.84 2.27
C LEU A 49 4.83 2.97 2.37
N ARG A 50 5.42 3.97 1.70
CA ARG A 50 6.85 4.25 1.83
C ARG A 50 7.23 4.64 3.26
N GLY A 51 6.38 5.40 3.96
CA GLY A 51 6.54 5.71 5.39
C GLY A 51 6.46 4.47 6.29
N MET A 52 5.67 3.46 5.91
CA MET A 52 5.62 2.16 6.59
C MET A 52 6.83 1.25 6.28
N GLY A 53 7.71 1.67 5.37
CA GLY A 53 8.92 0.94 4.97
C GLY A 53 8.75 0.06 3.73
N TYR A 54 7.66 0.22 2.97
CA TYR A 54 7.50 -0.43 1.67
C TYR A 54 8.33 0.27 0.58
N GLY A 55 8.76 -0.48 -0.43
CA GLY A 55 9.62 0.01 -1.52
C GLY A 55 8.88 0.69 -2.67
N VAL A 56 7.62 1.06 -2.47
CA VAL A 56 6.72 1.65 -3.48
C VAL A 56 7.01 3.13 -3.78
#